data_AF-A0A094IE23-F1
#
_entry.id   AF-A0A094IE23-F1
#
_cell.length_a   1.000
_cell.length_b   1.000
_cell.length_c   1.000
_cell.angle_alpha   90.00
_cell.angle_beta   90.00
_cell.angle_gamma   90.00
#
_symmetry.space_group_name_H-M   'P 1'
#
loop_
_entity.id
_entity.type
_entity.pdbx_description
1 polymer ?
#
loop_
_entity_poly.entity_id
_entity_poly.type
_entity_poly.pdbx_seq_one_letter_code
_entity_poly.pdbx_strand_id
1 'polypeptide(L)'
;MFTVIKRNGKKVPFNIMVIERNIKLAALESNTILKLSEIKLISAAIIDKIKKPEVHVEEIQEFVQFSLMEQGFFRIATDYIEHRNKHKIRVKKEYQFLSDAFLSKYKHLPDPFKNQLGAFVYYRTYSRYIIEEKRRER
;
A
#
# COMPACT_ATOMS: atom_id res chain seq x y z
N MET A 1 -4.46 18.64 19.25
CA MET A 1 -4.25 17.18 19.31
C MET A 1 -4.97 16.57 18.12
N PHE A 2 -4.23 16.12 17.09
CA PHE A 2 -4.82 15.67 15.83
C PHE A 2 -5.24 14.21 15.89
N THR A 3 -6.36 13.88 15.25
CA THR A 3 -6.89 12.52 15.18
C THR A 3 -6.89 12.06 13.73
N VAL A 4 -6.37 10.86 13.51
CA VAL A 4 -6.25 10.26 12.19
C VAL A 4 -7.29 9.16 12.03
N ILE A 5 -8.12 9.27 10.99
CA ILE A 5 -9.11 8.25 10.62
C ILE A 5 -8.43 7.27 9.66
N LYS A 6 -8.20 6.04 10.15
CA LYS A 6 -7.65 4.94 9.33
C LYS A 6 -8.67 4.44 8.30
N ARG A 7 -8.18 3.73 7.28
CA ARG A 7 -9.00 3.15 6.20
C ARG A 7 -10.13 2.22 6.69
N ASN A 8 -9.97 1.65 7.88
CA ASN A 8 -10.99 0.82 8.55
C ASN A 8 -11.97 1.64 9.42
N GLY A 9 -11.96 2.97 9.32
CA GLY A 9 -12.78 3.88 10.12
C GLY A 9 -12.29 4.11 11.56
N LYS A 10 -11.22 3.42 12.02
CA LYS A 10 -10.71 3.60 13.38
C LYS A 10 -10.01 4.95 13.54
N LYS A 11 -10.38 5.68 14.60
CA LYS A 11 -9.73 6.93 15.03
C LYS A 11 -8.49 6.60 15.88
N VAL A 12 -7.33 7.14 15.51
CA VAL A 12 -6.04 6.92 16.18
C VAL A 12 -5.36 8.28 16.40
N PRO A 13 -4.67 8.51 17.54
CA PRO A 13 -3.92 9.75 17.72
C PRO A 13 -2.82 9.89 16.67
N PHE A 14 -2.63 11.12 16.18
CA PHE A 14 -1.56 11.44 15.24
C PHE A 14 -0.18 11.23 15.87
N ASN A 15 0.72 10.56 15.17
CA ASN A 15 2.11 10.37 15.60
C ASN A 15 3.05 10.64 14.42
N ILE A 16 3.90 11.66 14.57
CA ILE A 16 4.86 12.08 13.55
C ILE A 16 5.90 10.99 13.24
N MET A 17 6.29 10.16 14.21
CA MET A 17 7.28 9.10 14.00
C MET A 17 6.82 8.09 12.95
N VAL A 18 5.51 7.89 12.81
CA VAL A 18 4.93 7.01 11.79
C VAL A 18 5.19 7.58 10.40
N ILE A 19 5.07 8.90 10.22
CA ILE A 19 5.33 9.56 8.93
C ILE A 19 6.82 9.49 8.59
N GLU A 20 7.70 9.83 9.53
CA GLU A 20 9.16 9.77 9.33
C GLU A 20 9.62 8.36 8.95
N ARG A 21 9.08 7.34 9.62
CA ARG A 21 9.36 5.94 9.31
C ARG A 21 8.93 5.57 7.89
N ASN A 22 7.74 6.01 7.45
CA ASN A 22 7.26 5.72 6.10
C ASN A 22 8.10 6.43 5.02
N ILE A 23 8.51 7.68 5.26
CA ILE A 23 9.41 8.41 4.34
C ILE A 23 10.76 7.68 4.24
N LYS A 24 11.31 7.23 5.37
CA LYS A 24 12.57 6.47 5.38
C LYS A 24 12.47 5.15 4.61
N LEU A 25 11.35 4.43 4.75
CA LEU A 25 11.09 3.21 3.98
C LEU A 25 10.98 3.49 2.48
N ALA A 26 10.26 4.54 2.09
CA ALA A 26 10.11 4.93 0.69
C ALA A 26 11.47 5.30 0.06
N ALA A 27 12.31 6.04 0.78
CA ALA A 27 13.66 6.39 0.33
C ALA A 27 14.57 5.17 0.14
N LEU A 28 14.43 4.17 1.01
CA LEU A 28 15.17 2.91 0.91
C LEU A 28 14.70 2.08 -0.31
N GLU A 29 13.40 2.05 -0.60
CA GLU A 29 12.87 1.40 -1.80
C GLU A 29 13.31 2.11 -3.09
N SER A 30 13.38 3.44 -3.10
CA SER A 30 13.78 4.23 -4.26
C SER A 30 15.30 4.31 -4.48
N ASN A 31 16.10 3.59 -3.68
CA ASN A 31 17.58 3.68 -3.64
C ASN A 31 18.09 5.13 -3.51
N THR A 32 17.33 6.01 -2.85
CA THR A 32 17.68 7.41 -2.69
C THR A 32 18.08 7.66 -1.24
N ILE A 33 19.23 8.28 -1.01
CA ILE A 33 19.70 8.56 0.35
C ILE A 33 19.12 9.90 0.80
N LEU A 34 18.09 9.85 1.65
CA LEU A 34 17.62 11.04 2.37
C LEU A 34 18.41 11.21 3.66
N LYS A 35 18.84 12.44 3.94
CA LYS A 35 19.42 12.78 5.24
C LYS A 35 18.32 12.85 6.30
N LEU A 36 18.66 12.54 7.56
CA LEU A 36 17.71 12.68 8.67
C LEU A 36 17.16 14.11 8.81
N SER A 37 17.95 15.12 8.45
CA SER A 37 17.53 16.53 8.45
C SER A 37 16.40 16.78 7.44
N GLU A 38 16.48 16.22 6.24
CA GLU A 38 15.48 16.38 5.18
C GLU A 38 14.16 15.69 5.58
N ILE A 39 14.25 14.50 6.18
CA ILE A 39 13.07 13.77 6.68
C ILE A 39 12.31 14.60 7.73
N LYS A 40 13.04 15.22 8.66
CA LYS A 40 12.45 16.09 9.70
C LYS A 40 11.85 17.37 9.13
N LEU A 41 12.48 17.97 8.12
CA LEU A 41 11.93 19.15 7.45
C LEU A 41 10.62 18.81 6.73
N ILE A 42 10.59 17.68 6.01
CA ILE A 42 9.39 17.21 5.32
C ILE A 42 8.28 16.88 6.33
N SER A 43 8.61 16.20 7.44
CA SER A 43 7.61 15.85 8.46
C SER A 43 7.03 17.08 9.16
N ALA A 44 7.83 18.11 9.42
CA ALA A 44 7.36 19.40 9.94
C ALA A 44 6.44 20.12 8.94
N ALA A 45 6.84 20.21 7.66
CA ALA A 45 6.02 20.84 6.62
C ALA A 45 4.65 20.14 6.45
N ILE A 46 4.57 18.83 6.68
CA ILE A 46 3.29 18.10 6.66
C ILE A 46 2.39 18.50 7.84
N ILE A 47 2.95 18.71 9.03
CA ILE A 47 2.18 19.18 10.19
C ILE A 47 1.55 20.54 9.89
N ASP A 48 2.30 21.47 9.30
CA ASP A 48 1.80 22.82 8.99
C ASP A 48 0.65 22.80 7.96
N LYS A 49 0.65 21.80 7.06
CA LYS A 49 -0.44 21.57 6.10
C LYS A 49 -1.70 20.98 6.75
N ILE A 50 -1.58 20.32 7.91
CA ILE A 50 -2.72 19.75 8.64
C ILE A 50 -3.44 20.85 9.42
N LYS A 51 -4.47 21.43 8.80
CA LYS A 51 -5.31 22.49 9.42
C LYS A 51 -6.55 21.95 10.14
N LYS A 52 -6.93 20.69 9.90
CA LYS A 52 -8.15 20.09 10.45
C LYS A 52 -7.83 19.20 11.67
N PRO A 53 -8.69 19.18 12.71
CA PRO A 53 -8.49 18.32 13.89
C PRO A 53 -8.67 16.83 13.58
N GLU A 54 -9.49 16.49 12.58
CA GLU A 54 -9.67 15.14 12.07
C GLU A 54 -9.21 15.07 10.61
N VAL A 55 -8.34 14.11 10.30
CA VAL A 55 -7.74 13.93 8.96
C VAL A 55 -7.81 12.47 8.56
N HIS A 56 -8.15 12.20 7.31
CA HIS A 56 -8.14 10.83 6.81
C HIS A 56 -6.70 10.39 6.49
N VAL A 57 -6.39 9.10 6.68
CA VAL A 57 -5.05 8.57 6.31
C VAL A 57 -4.69 8.85 4.85
N GLU A 58 -5.68 8.88 3.96
CA GLU A 58 -5.42 9.17 2.54
C GLU A 58 -5.01 10.63 2.29
N GLU A 59 -5.58 11.60 3.00
CA GLU A 59 -5.18 13.01 2.91
C GLU A 59 -3.74 13.20 3.41
N ILE A 60 -3.35 12.50 4.50
CA ILE A 60 -1.96 12.51 4.97
C ILE A 60 -1.02 11.92 3.92
N GLN A 61 -1.44 10.85 3.23
CA GLN A 61 -0.65 10.25 2.15
C GLN A 61 -0.44 11.23 0.99
N GLU A 62 -1.46 12.02 0.65
CA GLU A 62 -1.36 13.06 -0.38
C GLU A 62 -0.43 14.19 0.06
N PHE A 63 -0.51 14.65 1.32
CA PHE A 63 0.42 15.64 1.85
C PHE A 63 1.88 15.17 1.82
N VAL A 64 2.14 13.90 2.14
CA VAL A 64 3.49 13.32 2.02
C VAL A 64 3.97 13.39 0.57
N GLN A 65 3.11 13.06 -0.40
CA GLN A 65 3.46 13.10 -1.83
C GLN A 65 3.77 14.52 -2.30
N PHE A 66 2.90 15.49 -2.00
CA PHE A 66 3.10 16.87 -2.39
C PHE A 66 4.36 17.47 -1.76
N SER A 67 4.60 17.21 -0.47
CA SER A 67 5.81 17.69 0.20
C SER A 67 7.09 17.05 -0.36
N LEU A 68 7.06 15.78 -0.77
CA LEU A 68 8.20 15.16 -1.46
C LEU A 68 8.45 15.78 -2.83
N MET A 69 7.39 16.10 -3.58
CA MET A 69 7.49 16.74 -4.90
C MET A 69 8.01 18.19 -4.80
N GLU A 70 7.51 18.98 -3.83
CA GLU A 70 7.96 20.36 -3.58
C GLU A 70 9.45 20.44 -3.26
N GLN A 71 9.99 19.43 -2.56
CA GLN A 71 11.42 19.34 -2.23
C GLN A 71 12.26 18.73 -3.37
N GLY A 72 11.67 18.45 -4.53
CA GLY A 72 12.35 17.91 -5.71
C GLY A 72 12.59 16.40 -5.69
N PHE A 73 12.05 15.66 -4.71
CA PHE A 73 12.17 14.20 -4.61
C PHE A 73 11.12 13.47 -5.46
N PHE A 74 11.09 13.76 -6.76
CA PHE A 74 10.09 13.23 -7.70
C PHE A 74 10.11 11.70 -7.78
N ARG A 75 11.28 11.07 -7.74
CA ARG A 75 11.43 9.62 -7.80
C ARG A 75 10.80 8.92 -6.60
N ILE A 76 11.10 9.42 -5.39
CA ILE A 76 10.54 8.91 -4.13
C ILE A 76 9.01 9.07 -4.13
N ALA A 77 8.51 10.22 -4.58
CA ALA A 77 7.07 10.47 -4.66
C ALA A 77 6.36 9.50 -5.64
N THR A 78 6.98 9.24 -6.78
CA THR A 78 6.46 8.30 -7.80
C THR A 78 6.42 6.87 -7.27
N ASP A 79 7.53 6.41 -6.68
CA ASP A 79 7.62 5.06 -6.10
C ASP A 79 6.61 4.88 -4.96
N TYR A 80 6.40 5.92 -4.15
CA TYR A 80 5.40 5.94 -3.09
C TYR A 80 3.96 5.81 -3.64
N ILE A 81 3.65 6.44 -4.78
CA ILE A 81 2.35 6.28 -5.47
C ILE A 81 2.21 4.84 -5.99
N GLU A 82 3.25 4.30 -6.62
CA GLU A 82 3.22 2.93 -7.16
C GLU A 82 2.98 1.90 -6.04
N HIS A 83 3.69 2.04 -4.92
CA HIS A 83 3.49 1.21 -3.74
C HIS A 83 2.07 1.32 -3.19
N ARG A 84 1.49 2.54 -3.08
CA ARG A 84 0.09 2.74 -2.68
C ARG A 84 -0.87 1.98 -3.60
N ASN A 85 -0.65 2.05 -4.91
CA ASN A 85 -1.51 1.40 -5.91
C ASN A 85 -1.42 -0.13 -5.84
N LYS A 86 -0.20 -0.69 -5.70
CA LYS A 86 0.00 -2.14 -5.49
C LYS A 86 -0.79 -2.68 -4.29
N HIS A 87 -0.83 -1.93 -3.19
CA HIS A 87 -1.60 -2.33 -2.01
C HIS A 87 -3.11 -2.14 -2.17
N LYS A 88 -3.58 -1.11 -2.89
CA LYS A 88 -5.01 -0.96 -3.19
C LYS A 88 -5.54 -2.13 -4.02
N ILE A 89 -4.79 -2.57 -5.04
CA ILE A 89 -5.18 -3.69 -5.92
C ILE A 89 -5.23 -5.01 -5.15
N ARG A 90 -4.27 -5.26 -4.24
CA ARG A 90 -4.27 -6.48 -3.41
C ARG A 90 -5.45 -6.57 -2.46
N VAL A 91 -5.91 -5.45 -1.91
CA VAL A 91 -7.05 -5.40 -0.98
C VAL A 91 -8.38 -5.53 -1.72
N LYS A 92 -8.43 -5.14 -3.00
CA LYS A 92 -9.66 -5.12 -3.82
C LYS A 92 -9.85 -6.35 -4.72
N LYS A 93 -9.36 -7.52 -4.31
CA LYS A 93 -9.91 -8.79 -4.82
C LYS A 93 -11.18 -9.09 -4.05
N GLU A 94 -12.19 -8.24 -4.19
CA GLU A 94 -13.55 -8.59 -3.79
C GLU A 94 -13.99 -9.69 -4.76
N TYR A 95 -13.91 -10.93 -4.32
CA TYR A 95 -14.59 -12.02 -5.01
C TYR A 95 -16.09 -11.67 -4.95
N GLN A 96 -16.65 -11.19 -6.06
CA GLN A 96 -18.04 -10.70 -6.14
C GLN A 96 -19.06 -11.70 -5.59
N PHE A 97 -18.72 -12.99 -5.60
CA PHE A 97 -19.63 -14.09 -5.23
C PHE A 97 -19.24 -14.83 -3.95
N LEU A 98 -18.07 -14.55 -3.35
CA LEU A 98 -17.56 -15.33 -2.22
C LEU A 98 -17.25 -14.43 -1.02
N SER A 99 -17.75 -14.81 0.15
CA SER A 99 -17.48 -14.10 1.39
C SER A 99 -16.08 -14.39 1.93
N ASP A 100 -15.50 -13.41 2.62
CA ASP A 100 -14.21 -13.59 3.31
C ASP A 100 -14.25 -14.74 4.33
N ALA A 101 -15.39 -14.93 5.00
CA ALA A 101 -15.59 -16.04 5.93
C ALA A 101 -15.46 -17.41 5.23
N PHE A 102 -15.96 -17.54 3.99
CA PHE A 102 -15.81 -18.76 3.19
C PHE A 102 -14.36 -18.98 2.74
N LEU A 103 -13.71 -17.93 2.22
CA LEU A 103 -12.35 -18.00 1.67
C LEU A 103 -11.28 -18.25 2.74
N SER A 104 -11.47 -17.72 3.94
CA SER A 104 -10.54 -17.87 5.06
C SER A 104 -10.20 -19.34 5.38
N LYS A 105 -11.17 -20.24 5.17
CA LYS A 105 -11.01 -21.69 5.38
C LYS A 105 -9.92 -22.30 4.50
N TYR A 106 -9.69 -21.74 3.31
CA TYR A 106 -8.82 -22.32 2.28
C TYR A 106 -7.47 -21.61 2.13
N LYS A 107 -7.28 -20.45 2.77
CA LYS A 107 -6.10 -19.58 2.58
C LYS A 107 -4.76 -20.22 2.98
N HIS A 108 -4.79 -21.16 3.91
CA HIS A 108 -3.61 -21.81 4.47
C HIS A 108 -3.58 -23.32 4.23
N LEU A 109 -4.43 -23.83 3.33
CA LEU A 109 -4.38 -25.24 2.94
C LEU A 109 -3.14 -25.51 2.08
N PRO A 110 -2.57 -26.73 2.15
CA PRO A 110 -1.51 -27.14 1.23
C PRO A 110 -2.03 -27.12 -0.21
N ASP A 111 -1.10 -27.08 -1.16
CA ASP A 111 -1.42 -27.11 -2.58
C ASP A 111 -2.36 -28.29 -2.89
N PRO A 112 -3.54 -28.04 -3.51
CA PRO A 112 -4.48 -29.11 -3.84
C PRO A 112 -3.91 -30.11 -4.85
N PHE A 113 -2.87 -29.73 -5.61
CA PHE A 113 -2.23 -30.61 -6.58
C PHE A 113 -1.13 -31.44 -5.94
N LYS A 114 -1.29 -32.78 -5.96
CA LYS A 114 -0.26 -33.72 -5.50
C LYS A 114 1.02 -33.66 -6.32
N ASN A 115 0.91 -33.41 -7.63
CA ASN A 115 2.01 -33.44 -8.60
C ASN A 115 2.03 -32.16 -9.45
N GLN A 116 3.23 -31.71 -9.85
CA GLN A 116 3.42 -30.54 -10.70
C GLN A 116 2.72 -30.65 -12.07
N LEU A 117 2.65 -31.86 -12.63
CA LEU A 117 1.94 -32.12 -13.90
C LEU A 117 0.44 -31.81 -13.79
N GLY A 118 -0.18 -32.14 -12.65
CA GLY A 118 -1.60 -31.85 -12.41
C GLY A 118 -1.87 -30.35 -12.37
N ALA A 119 -1.00 -29.61 -11.67
CA ALA A 119 -1.05 -28.15 -11.64
C ALA A 119 -0.89 -27.55 -13.04
N PHE A 120 0.06 -28.05 -13.85
CA PHE A 120 0.27 -27.58 -15.22
C PHE A 120 -0.98 -27.78 -16.10
N VAL A 121 -1.57 -28.97 -16.08
CA VAL A 121 -2.78 -29.28 -16.85
C VAL A 121 -3.93 -28.38 -16.42
N TYR A 122 -4.08 -28.15 -15.10
CA TYR A 122 -5.12 -27.27 -14.57
C TYR A 122 -4.94 -25.83 -15.03
N TYR A 123 -3.74 -25.26 -14.85
CA TYR A 123 -3.47 -23.87 -15.23
C TYR A 123 -3.56 -23.64 -16.74
N ARG A 124 -3.22 -24.65 -17.54
CA ARG A 124 -3.37 -24.57 -19.00
C ARG A 124 -4.85 -24.57 -19.42
N THR A 125 -5.64 -25.48 -18.84
CA THR A 125 -6.98 -25.83 -19.36
C THR A 125 -8.11 -25.07 -18.67
N TYR A 126 -8.05 -24.91 -17.35
CA TYR A 126 -9.15 -24.37 -16.55
C TYR A 126 -8.90 -22.95 -16.04
N SER A 127 -7.65 -22.56 -15.83
CA SER A 127 -7.33 -21.21 -15.33
C SER A 127 -7.49 -20.14 -16.42
N ARG A 128 -8.20 -19.07 -16.10
CA ARG A 128 -8.41 -17.93 -17.00
C ARG A 128 -7.18 -17.03 -17.04
N TYR A 129 -6.96 -16.40 -18.20
CA TYR A 129 -5.93 -15.41 -18.36
C TYR A 129 -6.45 -14.03 -17.95
N ILE A 130 -5.75 -13.38 -17.02
CA ILE A 130 -6.07 -12.04 -16.55
C ILE A 130 -5.20 -11.07 -17.35
N ILE A 131 -5.82 -10.37 -18.30
CA ILE A 131 -5.15 -9.46 -19.22
C ILE A 131 -4.43 -8.33 -18.45
N GLU A 132 -5.11 -7.75 -17.46
CA GLU A 132 -4.62 -6.62 -16.66
C GLU A 132 -3.34 -6.95 -15.90
N GLU A 133 -3.23 -8.17 -15.38
CA GLU A 133 -2.09 -8.60 -14.58
C GLU A 133 -1.05 -9.38 -15.41
N LYS A 134 -1.27 -9.54 -16.72
CA LYS A 134 -0.44 -10.34 -17.64
C LYS A 134 -0.07 -11.72 -17.09
N ARG A 135 -1.00 -12.36 -16.36
CA ARG A 135 -0.80 -13.66 -15.72
C ARG A 135 -2.10 -14.46 -15.68
N ARG A 136 -2.00 -15.76 -15.39
CA ARG A 136 -3.15 -16.65 -15.18
C ARG A 136 -3.65 -16.62 -13.73
N GLU A 137 -4.92 -16.96 -13.53
CA GLU A 137 -5.51 -17.20 -12.20
C GLU A 137 -4.74 -18.33 -11.50
N ARG A 138 -4.35 -18.08 -10.24
CA ARG A 138 -3.67 -19.03 -9.37
C ARG A 138 -4.56 -19.45 -8.23
#